data_AF-A0AAU0HKS2-F1
#
_entry.id   AF-A0AAU0HKS2-F1
#
_cell.length_a   1.000
_cell.length_b   1.000
_cell.length_c   1.000
_cell.angle_alpha   90.00
_cell.angle_beta   90.00
_cell.angle_gamma   90.00
#
_symmetry.space_group_name_H-M   'P 1'
#
loop_
_entity.id
_entity.type
_entity.pdbx_description
1 polymer ?
#
loop_
_entity_poly.entity_id
_entity_poly.type
_entity_poly.pdbx_seq_one_letter_code
_entity_poly.pdbx_strand_id
1 'polypeptide(L)'
;MASPGELQKKVAVTLGIDDVEAATTWRVLREAGLVTKGGRGRSAARVTHRDAATLIYAICGSTMIKEAPAFINRATSSRGFNHYLTDWAPVAKYDFNPGEDPESPKWELRGLDVPSVKLLPSAHSALDVLEGFLLWGGEAQFADEVVKPSETSVKRLFVSFELPDEITRFRVSGVNADDWKYFEEQYYAPSGGYHYDGRTISESEKIRLEGDGHPIRTGDLESVRWFSLHTIQEIGRFLEARPK
;
A
#
# COMPACT_ATOMS: atom_id res chain seq x y z
N MET A 1 -0.59 -9.64 20.99
CA MET A 1 -1.39 -9.33 19.80
C MET A 1 -2.68 -8.66 20.21
N ALA A 2 -2.97 -7.55 19.54
CA ALA A 2 -4.14 -6.73 19.77
C ALA A 2 -5.46 -7.48 19.52
N SER A 3 -6.53 -6.96 20.11
CA SER A 3 -7.91 -7.27 19.74
C SER A 3 -8.36 -6.39 18.57
N PRO A 4 -9.43 -6.78 17.86
CA PRO A 4 -10.03 -5.95 16.80
C PRO A 4 -10.35 -4.51 17.22
N GLY A 5 -10.90 -4.33 18.42
CA GLY A 5 -11.29 -3.00 18.91
C GLY A 5 -10.07 -2.11 19.20
N GLU A 6 -8.97 -2.68 19.69
CA GLU A 6 -7.74 -1.91 19.91
C GLU A 6 -7.06 -1.55 18.59
N LEU A 7 -7.08 -2.45 17.59
CA LEU A 7 -6.58 -2.14 16.25
C LEU A 7 -7.38 -1.02 15.58
N GLN A 8 -8.72 -1.09 15.62
CA GLN A 8 -9.58 -0.03 15.06
C GLN A 8 -9.24 1.33 15.63
N LYS A 9 -9.12 1.44 16.96
CA LYS A 9 -8.72 2.68 17.64
C LYS A 9 -7.33 3.14 17.25
N LYS A 10 -6.36 2.22 17.19
CA LYS A 10 -4.99 2.57 16.78
C LYS A 10 -4.96 3.11 15.35
N VAL A 11 -5.66 2.46 14.42
CA VAL A 11 -5.78 2.93 13.04
C VAL A 11 -6.48 4.29 12.97
N ALA A 12 -7.58 4.49 13.71
CA ALA A 12 -8.30 5.76 13.71
C ALA A 12 -7.42 6.93 14.18
N VAL A 13 -6.73 6.75 15.32
CA VAL A 13 -5.80 7.73 15.87
C VAL A 13 -4.64 8.02 14.91
N THR A 14 -4.01 6.98 14.37
CA THR A 14 -2.81 7.15 13.53
C THR A 14 -3.14 7.71 12.14
N LEU A 15 -4.35 7.48 11.62
CA LEU A 15 -4.82 8.08 10.36
C LEU A 15 -5.54 9.43 10.56
N GLY A 16 -5.83 9.84 11.78
CA GLY A 16 -6.54 11.09 12.07
C GLY A 16 -8.00 11.08 11.60
N ILE A 17 -8.68 9.93 11.68
CA ILE A 17 -10.08 9.76 11.29
C ILE A 17 -10.96 9.47 12.52
N ASP A 18 -12.27 9.45 12.32
CA ASP A 18 -13.23 9.16 13.38
C ASP A 18 -13.23 7.67 13.79
N ASP A 19 -13.32 7.39 15.09
CA ASP A 19 -13.38 6.02 15.63
C ASP A 19 -14.58 5.23 15.07
N VAL A 20 -15.71 5.89 14.82
CA VAL A 20 -16.92 5.28 14.25
C VAL A 20 -16.68 4.91 12.79
N GLU A 21 -15.94 5.70 12.02
CA GLU A 21 -15.56 5.38 10.63
C GLU A 21 -14.71 4.09 10.59
N ALA A 22 -13.67 4.00 11.41
CA ALA A 22 -12.82 2.81 11.49
C ALA A 22 -13.60 1.57 11.98
N ALA A 23 -14.42 1.72 13.02
CA ALA A 23 -15.23 0.64 13.57
C ALA A 23 -16.30 0.14 12.59
N THR A 24 -16.94 1.05 11.85
CA THR A 24 -17.96 0.71 10.85
C THR A 24 -17.33 0.01 9.66
N THR A 25 -16.19 0.49 9.18
CA THR A 25 -15.41 -0.16 8.11
C THR A 25 -14.98 -1.56 8.51
N TRP A 26 -14.43 -1.73 9.72
CA TRP A 26 -14.09 -3.06 10.24
C TRP A 26 -15.30 -4.00 10.28
N ARG A 27 -16.46 -3.52 10.75
CA ARG A 27 -17.68 -4.33 10.82
C ARG A 27 -18.06 -4.87 9.44
N VAL A 28 -18.08 -4.00 8.42
CA VAL A 28 -18.43 -4.38 7.05
C VAL A 28 -17.43 -5.39 6.47
N LEU A 29 -16.12 -5.17 6.69
CA LEU A 29 -15.08 -6.12 6.27
C LEU A 29 -15.20 -7.48 6.98
N ARG A 30 -15.52 -7.48 8.27
CA ARG A 30 -15.69 -8.70 9.08
C ARG A 30 -16.89 -9.51 8.64
N GLU A 31 -18.00 -8.83 8.31
CA GLU A 31 -19.21 -9.46 7.78
C GLU A 31 -18.96 -10.12 6.41
N ALA A 32 -18.12 -9.50 5.59
CA ALA A 32 -17.64 -10.06 4.33
C ALA A 32 -16.58 -11.17 4.49
N GLY A 33 -16.11 -11.45 5.71
CA GLY A 33 -15.09 -12.46 5.97
C GLY A 33 -13.68 -12.07 5.52
N LEU A 34 -13.41 -10.78 5.32
CA LEU A 34 -12.12 -10.25 4.85
C LEU A 34 -11.15 -9.90 5.99
N VAL A 35 -11.65 -9.85 7.22
CA VAL A 35 -10.84 -9.66 8.43
C VAL A 35 -11.28 -10.62 9.53
N THR A 36 -10.40 -10.85 10.49
CA THR A 36 -10.61 -11.72 11.63
C THR A 36 -11.90 -11.40 12.38
N LYS A 37 -12.76 -12.41 12.56
CA LYS A 37 -13.94 -12.31 13.42
C LYS A 37 -13.48 -12.24 14.88
N GLY A 38 -13.80 -11.14 15.55
CA GLY A 38 -13.52 -11.00 16.98
C GLY A 38 -14.20 -12.11 17.79
N GLY A 39 -13.47 -12.65 18.76
CA GLY A 39 -13.99 -13.58 19.77
C GLY A 39 -14.08 -12.96 21.16
N ARG A 40 -14.64 -13.70 22.12
CA ARG A 40 -14.58 -13.36 23.55
C ARG A 40 -13.69 -14.38 24.28
N GLY A 41 -12.99 -13.91 25.31
CA GLY A 41 -12.16 -14.76 26.18
C GLY A 41 -10.71 -14.88 25.74
N ARG A 42 -9.93 -15.65 26.51
CA ARG A 42 -8.48 -15.82 26.33
C ARG A 42 -8.12 -16.45 24.98
N SER A 43 -9.05 -17.19 24.39
CA SER A 43 -8.94 -17.84 23.08
C SER A 43 -9.52 -17.01 21.92
N ALA A 44 -9.88 -15.74 22.14
CA ALA A 44 -10.37 -14.88 21.07
C ALA A 44 -9.31 -14.75 19.96
N ALA A 45 -9.77 -14.82 18.71
CA ALA A 45 -8.92 -14.64 17.55
C ALA A 45 -8.23 -13.28 17.61
N ARG A 46 -6.92 -13.29 17.33
CA ARG A 46 -6.06 -12.12 17.36
C ARG A 46 -5.98 -11.52 15.96
N VAL A 47 -5.88 -10.19 15.89
CA VAL A 47 -5.68 -9.53 14.61
C VAL A 47 -4.25 -9.72 14.12
N THR A 48 -4.11 -9.74 12.80
CA THR A 48 -2.86 -9.94 12.06
C THR A 48 -2.43 -8.66 11.34
N HIS A 49 -1.22 -8.65 10.77
CA HIS A 49 -0.79 -7.60 9.85
C HIS A 49 -1.71 -7.49 8.64
N ARG A 50 -2.19 -8.64 8.12
CA ARG A 50 -3.19 -8.66 7.06
C ARG A 50 -4.47 -7.93 7.43
N ASP A 51 -4.99 -8.14 8.64
CA ASP A 51 -6.19 -7.45 9.10
C ASP A 51 -6.00 -5.93 9.14
N ALA A 52 -4.83 -5.46 9.60
CA ALA A 52 -4.49 -4.05 9.64
C ALA A 52 -4.31 -3.46 8.23
N ALA A 53 -3.60 -4.17 7.36
CA ALA A 53 -3.44 -3.79 5.95
C ALA A 53 -4.80 -3.63 5.30
N THR A 54 -5.70 -4.61 5.44
CA THR A 54 -7.06 -4.59 4.88
C THR A 54 -7.86 -3.39 5.40
N LEU A 55 -7.80 -3.11 6.70
CA LEU A 55 -8.52 -1.97 7.28
C LEU A 55 -8.01 -0.63 6.75
N ILE A 56 -6.69 -0.41 6.77
CA ILE A 56 -6.06 0.83 6.28
C ILE A 56 -6.39 1.03 4.80
N TYR A 57 -6.23 -0.03 4.01
CA TYR A 57 -6.44 0.00 2.58
C TYR A 57 -7.91 0.32 2.24
N ALA A 58 -8.86 -0.29 2.95
CA ALA A 58 -10.28 -0.01 2.78
C ALA A 58 -10.63 1.46 3.12
N ILE A 59 -10.10 1.99 4.23
CA ILE A 59 -10.35 3.37 4.67
C ILE A 59 -9.76 4.37 3.68
N CYS A 60 -8.55 4.12 3.20
CA CYS A 60 -7.87 5.07 2.33
C CYS A 60 -8.34 4.99 0.88
N GLY A 61 -8.77 3.81 0.41
CA GLY A 61 -9.10 3.59 -1.00
C GLY A 61 -10.59 3.51 -1.32
N SER A 62 -11.48 3.33 -0.34
CA SER A 62 -12.92 3.28 -0.59
C SER A 62 -13.58 4.64 -0.41
N THR A 63 -14.37 5.08 -1.39
CA THR A 63 -15.18 6.31 -1.31
C THR A 63 -16.34 6.18 -0.34
N MET A 64 -16.90 4.97 -0.20
CA MET A 64 -18.03 4.67 0.66
C MET A 64 -17.79 3.39 1.46
N ILE A 65 -17.98 3.44 2.78
CA ILE A 65 -17.72 2.30 3.69
C ILE A 65 -18.40 0.99 3.24
N LYS A 66 -19.61 1.06 2.67
CA LYS A 66 -20.35 -0.12 2.17
C LYS A 66 -19.66 -0.82 0.99
N GLU A 67 -18.81 -0.12 0.25
CA GLU A 67 -18.10 -0.63 -0.92
C GLU A 67 -16.74 -1.21 -0.57
N ALA A 68 -16.26 -1.01 0.66
CA ALA A 68 -14.97 -1.49 1.14
C ALA A 68 -14.71 -2.97 0.83
N PRO A 69 -15.67 -3.92 1.01
CA PRO A 69 -15.40 -5.32 0.67
C PRO A 69 -15.17 -5.55 -0.82
N ALA A 70 -15.98 -4.91 -1.67
CA ALA A 70 -15.85 -5.04 -3.11
C ALA A 70 -14.52 -4.44 -3.58
N PHE A 71 -14.13 -3.31 -3.00
CA PHE A 71 -12.85 -2.67 -3.23
C PHE A 71 -11.67 -3.56 -2.82
N ILE A 72 -11.70 -4.15 -1.61
CA ILE A 72 -10.63 -5.05 -1.15
C ILE A 72 -10.52 -6.30 -2.04
N ASN A 73 -11.63 -6.90 -2.45
CA ASN A 73 -11.60 -8.07 -3.34
C ASN A 73 -10.97 -7.75 -4.71
N ARG A 74 -11.15 -6.52 -5.21
CA ARG A 74 -10.50 -6.06 -6.44
C ARG A 74 -9.04 -5.74 -6.23
N ALA A 75 -8.70 -5.16 -5.08
CA ALA A 75 -7.32 -4.87 -4.69
C ALA A 75 -6.50 -6.15 -4.52
N THR A 76 -7.07 -7.22 -3.95
CA THR A 76 -6.37 -8.51 -3.81
C THR A 76 -6.18 -9.24 -5.14
N SER A 77 -7.02 -8.96 -6.14
CA SER A 77 -6.82 -9.45 -7.51
C SER A 77 -5.92 -8.54 -8.36
N SER A 78 -5.61 -7.32 -7.88
CA SER A 78 -4.79 -6.36 -8.61
C SER A 78 -3.34 -6.84 -8.73
N ARG A 79 -2.73 -6.60 -9.89
CA ARG A 79 -1.31 -6.86 -10.13
C ARG A 79 -0.58 -5.56 -10.38
N GLY A 80 0.70 -5.55 -10.01
CA GLY A 80 1.58 -4.42 -10.26
C GLY A 80 1.94 -4.37 -11.75
N PHE A 81 1.98 -3.19 -12.36
CA PHE A 81 2.22 -3.06 -13.80
C PHE A 81 3.23 -1.98 -14.21
N ASN A 82 3.82 -1.21 -13.29
CA ASN A 82 4.79 -0.17 -13.63
C ASN A 82 5.80 0.06 -12.51
N HIS A 83 7.07 0.32 -12.87
CA HIS A 83 8.09 0.94 -12.01
C HIS A 83 8.55 2.27 -12.61
N TYR A 84 8.64 3.32 -11.80
CA TYR A 84 9.37 4.53 -12.17
C TYR A 84 10.51 4.79 -11.19
N LEU A 85 11.69 5.10 -11.74
CA LEU A 85 12.91 5.53 -11.04
C LEU A 85 13.28 6.94 -11.48
N THR A 86 13.61 7.81 -10.52
CA THR A 86 14.36 9.07 -10.73
C THR A 86 15.22 9.28 -9.47
N ASP A 87 16.56 9.21 -9.43
CA ASP A 87 17.63 9.16 -10.43
C ASP A 87 18.60 7.99 -10.18
N TRP A 88 18.70 7.09 -11.16
CA TRP A 88 19.93 6.66 -11.86
C TRP A 88 19.48 5.78 -13.05
N ALA A 89 19.10 6.46 -14.14
CA ALA A 89 18.54 5.95 -15.40
C ALA A 89 17.22 5.14 -15.27
N PRO A 90 16.24 5.35 -16.16
CA PRO A 90 15.06 4.49 -16.20
C PRO A 90 15.53 3.06 -16.46
N VAL A 91 15.40 2.19 -15.45
CA VAL A 91 15.32 0.74 -15.73
C VAL A 91 14.06 0.64 -16.56
N ALA A 92 14.24 0.31 -17.85
CA ALA A 92 13.26 0.20 -18.93
C ALA A 92 11.80 0.49 -18.53
N LYS A 93 11.11 1.37 -19.28
CA LYS A 93 9.65 1.32 -19.33
C LYS A 93 9.27 -0.14 -19.55
N TYR A 94 8.79 -0.79 -18.50
CA TYR A 94 8.24 -2.11 -18.63
C TYR A 94 6.90 -1.83 -19.28
N ASP A 95 6.84 -1.96 -20.60
CA ASP A 95 5.58 -1.99 -21.32
C ASP A 95 4.89 -3.28 -20.87
N PHE A 96 4.29 -3.24 -19.68
CA PHE A 96 3.60 -4.37 -19.10
C PHE A 96 2.55 -4.80 -20.10
N ASN A 97 2.78 -5.96 -20.72
CA ASN A 97 1.84 -6.55 -21.64
C ASN A 97 1.06 -7.58 -20.85
N PRO A 98 -0.16 -7.27 -20.34
CA PRO A 98 -0.92 -8.13 -19.44
C PRO A 98 -1.22 -9.53 -19.98
N GLY A 99 -1.06 -9.74 -21.29
CA GLY A 99 -1.17 -11.05 -21.94
C GLY A 99 0.13 -11.85 -22.02
N GLU A 100 1.29 -11.22 -21.87
CA GLU A 100 2.62 -11.85 -22.05
C GLU A 100 3.42 -11.91 -20.74
N ASP A 101 3.23 -10.95 -19.82
CA ASP A 101 3.91 -10.89 -18.53
C ASP A 101 2.93 -11.19 -17.38
N PRO A 102 2.87 -12.45 -16.90
CA PRO A 102 1.98 -12.82 -15.80
C PRO A 102 2.46 -12.29 -14.43
N GLU A 103 3.61 -11.64 -14.37
CA GLU A 103 4.33 -11.32 -13.14
C GLU A 103 4.23 -9.83 -12.79
N SER A 104 3.75 -9.49 -11.59
CA SER A 104 3.98 -8.17 -11.02
C SER A 104 5.50 -7.98 -10.85
N PRO A 105 6.02 -6.80 -11.17
CA PRO A 105 7.44 -6.58 -11.09
C PRO A 105 7.87 -6.52 -9.61
N LYS A 106 9.04 -7.09 -9.32
CA LYS A 106 9.54 -7.23 -7.95
C LYS A 106 10.08 -5.89 -7.45
N TRP A 107 9.61 -5.48 -6.27
CA TRP A 107 10.21 -4.38 -5.51
C TRP A 107 11.66 -4.70 -5.18
N GLU A 108 12.58 -3.94 -5.74
CA GLU A 108 13.99 -4.08 -5.39
C GLU A 108 14.34 -3.26 -4.16
N LEU A 109 13.62 -2.15 -3.91
CA LEU A 109 13.83 -1.25 -2.78
C LEU A 109 15.33 -0.94 -2.58
N ARG A 110 16.02 -0.55 -3.66
CA ARG A 110 17.48 -0.36 -3.68
C ARG A 110 17.88 0.77 -2.74
N GLY A 111 18.21 0.43 -1.49
CA GLY A 111 18.52 1.40 -0.43
C GLY A 111 17.52 1.41 0.72
N LEU A 112 16.43 0.66 0.64
CA LEU A 112 15.60 0.38 1.80
C LEU A 112 15.55 -1.13 2.03
N ASP A 113 16.12 -1.59 3.13
CA ASP A 113 16.03 -3.00 3.47
C ASP A 113 14.67 -3.31 4.14
N VAL A 114 13.69 -3.63 3.29
CA VAL A 114 12.37 -4.16 3.70
C VAL A 114 12.27 -5.62 3.23
N PRO A 115 12.86 -6.59 3.96
CA PRO A 115 12.88 -7.98 3.52
C PRO A 115 11.48 -8.54 3.25
N SER A 116 10.50 -8.19 4.08
CA SER A 116 9.11 -8.61 3.94
C SER A 116 8.46 -8.20 2.60
N VAL A 117 8.87 -7.06 2.01
CA VAL A 117 8.39 -6.61 0.68
C VAL A 117 9.22 -7.24 -0.44
N LYS A 118 10.54 -7.33 -0.28
CA LYS A 118 11.45 -7.95 -1.27
C LYS A 118 11.17 -9.44 -1.47
N LEU A 119 10.65 -10.12 -0.45
CA LEU A 119 10.31 -11.54 -0.48
C LEU A 119 8.92 -11.83 -1.05
N LEU A 120 8.15 -10.80 -1.44
CA LEU A 120 6.84 -11.01 -2.05
C LEU A 120 6.96 -11.77 -3.38
N PRO A 121 6.00 -12.67 -3.69
CA PRO A 121 5.99 -13.39 -4.95
C PRO A 121 5.80 -12.42 -6.12
N SER A 122 6.14 -12.85 -7.34
CA SER A 122 5.88 -12.06 -8.55
C SER A 122 4.39 -11.73 -8.72
N ALA A 123 3.44 -12.53 -8.26
CA ALA A 123 2.01 -12.22 -8.36
C ALA A 123 1.42 -11.45 -7.16
N HIS A 124 2.23 -10.67 -6.43
CA HIS A 124 1.74 -9.94 -5.26
C HIS A 124 0.79 -8.79 -5.64
N SER A 125 -0.11 -8.50 -4.72
CA SER A 125 -1.06 -7.39 -4.78
C SER A 125 -0.55 -6.18 -3.99
N ALA A 126 -1.19 -5.03 -4.21
CA ALA A 126 -1.01 -3.83 -3.41
C ALA A 126 -1.18 -4.08 -1.90
N LEU A 127 -2.12 -4.96 -1.54
CA LEU A 127 -2.41 -5.27 -0.15
C LEU A 127 -1.29 -6.08 0.50
N ASP A 128 -0.65 -6.98 -0.26
CA ASP A 128 0.51 -7.76 0.20
C ASP A 128 1.72 -6.85 0.44
N VAL A 129 1.88 -5.80 -0.37
CA VAL A 129 2.95 -4.80 -0.19
C VAL A 129 2.72 -4.00 1.10
N LEU A 130 1.50 -3.52 1.33
CA LEU A 130 1.17 -2.81 2.57
C LEU A 130 1.35 -3.70 3.80
N GLU A 131 0.95 -4.98 3.72
CA GLU A 131 1.20 -5.96 4.77
C GLU A 131 2.70 -6.15 5.02
N GLY A 132 3.51 -6.28 3.96
CA GLY A 132 4.96 -6.37 4.06
C GLY A 132 5.55 -5.16 4.78
N PHE A 133 5.11 -3.95 4.45
CA PHE A 133 5.53 -2.74 5.15
C PHE A 133 5.13 -2.73 6.62
N LEU A 134 3.93 -3.20 6.97
CA LEU A 134 3.48 -3.29 8.37
C LEU A 134 4.28 -4.30 9.17
N LEU A 135 4.58 -5.47 8.59
CA LEU A 135 5.46 -6.48 9.19
C LEU A 135 6.83 -5.90 9.51
N TRP A 136 7.47 -5.29 8.51
CA TRP A 136 8.76 -4.63 8.69
C TRP A 136 8.70 -3.49 9.70
N GLY A 137 7.62 -2.70 9.69
CA GLY A 137 7.41 -1.60 10.63
C GLY A 137 7.25 -2.08 12.09
N GLY A 138 6.74 -3.30 12.31
CA GLY A 138 6.68 -3.93 13.63
C GLY A 138 8.00 -4.55 14.08
N GLU A 139 8.76 -5.12 13.14
CA GLU A 139 10.07 -5.73 13.37
C GLU A 139 11.20 -4.72 13.55
N ALA A 140 11.02 -3.49 13.08
CA ALA A 140 11.94 -2.38 13.28
C ALA A 140 12.04 -2.01 14.78
N GLN A 141 12.69 -2.89 15.56
CA GLN A 141 12.99 -2.73 16.96
C GLN A 141 14.14 -1.73 17.11
N PHE A 142 13.92 -0.73 17.96
CA PHE A 142 14.90 -0.13 18.88
C PHE A 142 16.38 -0.16 18.45
N ALA A 143 16.71 0.46 17.32
CA ALA A 143 18.08 0.95 17.10
C ALA A 143 18.34 2.19 17.98
N ASP A 144 18.12 2.07 19.30
CA ASP A 144 18.87 2.90 20.27
C ASP A 144 20.32 2.40 20.35
N GLU A 145 20.56 1.13 19.99
CA GLU A 145 21.88 0.74 19.53
C GLU A 145 22.09 1.32 18.14
N VAL A 146 23.21 2.03 17.97
CA VAL A 146 23.69 2.60 16.71
C VAL A 146 23.91 1.45 15.72
N VAL A 147 22.83 0.95 15.12
CA VAL A 147 22.89 0.29 13.84
C VAL A 147 23.49 1.36 12.95
N LYS A 148 24.74 1.16 12.53
CA LYS A 148 25.40 1.99 11.51
C LYS A 148 24.32 2.17 10.44
N PRO A 149 23.76 3.38 10.26
CA PRO A 149 22.64 3.55 9.37
C PRO A 149 23.05 2.88 8.07
N SER A 150 22.19 2.01 7.54
CA SER A 150 22.31 1.68 6.12
C SER A 150 22.58 2.99 5.39
N GLU A 151 23.50 3.02 4.43
CA GLU A 151 23.94 4.27 3.76
C GLU A 151 22.75 5.17 3.38
N THR A 152 21.57 4.58 3.19
CA THR A 152 20.28 5.25 3.04
C THR A 152 19.43 5.28 4.32
N SER A 153 19.10 6.49 4.80
CA SER A 153 18.02 6.73 5.76
C SER A 153 16.72 7.07 5.02
N VAL A 154 15.67 6.25 5.13
CA VAL A 154 14.39 6.60 4.50
C VAL A 154 13.68 7.66 5.32
N LYS A 155 13.71 8.91 4.83
CA LYS A 155 13.05 10.04 5.48
C LYS A 155 11.52 10.03 5.29
N ARG A 156 10.98 9.51 4.16
CA ARG A 156 9.54 9.63 3.83
C ARG A 156 8.96 8.53 2.90
N LEU A 157 8.26 7.55 3.47
CA LEU A 157 7.35 6.70 2.68
C LEU A 157 6.01 7.40 2.46
N PHE A 158 5.54 7.42 1.21
CA PHE A 158 4.24 7.94 0.81
C PHE A 158 3.41 6.82 0.17
N VAL A 159 2.38 6.34 0.87
CA VAL A 159 1.36 5.53 0.21
C VAL A 159 0.27 6.47 -0.27
N SER A 160 -0.13 6.40 -1.54
CA SER A 160 -1.18 7.24 -2.11
C SER A 160 -2.23 6.40 -2.83
N PHE A 161 -3.50 6.73 -2.60
CA PHE A 161 -4.62 6.11 -3.29
C PHE A 161 -5.15 7.12 -4.30
N GLU A 162 -5.14 6.77 -5.59
CA GLU A 162 -5.61 7.67 -6.64
C GLU A 162 -6.93 7.12 -7.21
N LEU A 163 -8.05 7.71 -6.77
CA LEU A 163 -9.40 7.44 -7.29
C LEU A 163 -9.65 8.34 -8.52
N PRO A 164 -10.49 7.96 -9.51
CA PRO A 164 -11.72 7.18 -9.41
C PRO A 164 -11.65 5.73 -9.92
N ASP A 165 -10.47 5.21 -10.23
CA ASP A 165 -10.34 4.02 -11.08
C ASP A 165 -9.53 2.87 -10.46
N GLU A 166 -9.39 2.88 -9.14
CA GLU A 166 -8.79 1.80 -8.35
C GLU A 166 -7.29 1.59 -8.61
N ILE A 167 -6.65 2.58 -9.24
CA ILE A 167 -5.21 2.60 -9.36
C ILE A 167 -4.64 2.93 -7.98
N THR A 168 -3.94 1.97 -7.41
CA THR A 168 -3.24 2.19 -6.15
C THR A 168 -1.79 2.47 -6.44
N ARG A 169 -1.28 3.57 -5.88
CA ARG A 169 0.08 4.04 -6.12
C ARG A 169 0.89 4.00 -4.83
N PHE A 170 1.84 3.08 -4.78
CA PHE A 170 2.81 3.03 -3.69
C PHE A 170 4.04 3.83 -4.09
N ARG A 171 4.45 4.79 -3.27
CA ARG A 171 5.62 5.63 -3.52
C ARG A 171 6.55 5.66 -2.32
N VAL A 172 7.70 5.04 -2.45
CA VAL A 172 8.77 5.10 -1.45
C VAL A 172 9.73 6.21 -1.84
N SER A 173 10.06 7.12 -0.92
CA SER A 173 11.12 8.11 -1.15
C SER A 173 12.01 8.30 0.07
N GLY A 174 13.29 8.57 -0.15
CA GLY A 174 14.27 8.66 0.92
C GLY A 174 15.37 9.64 0.59
N VAL A 175 16.21 9.92 1.58
CA VAL A 175 17.44 10.67 1.36
C VAL A 175 18.55 9.98 2.13
N ASN A 176 19.60 9.56 1.44
CA ASN A 176 20.70 8.85 2.05
C ASN A 176 21.62 9.79 2.86
N ALA A 177 22.68 9.24 3.48
CA ALA A 177 23.63 10.01 4.28
C ALA A 177 24.38 11.09 3.47
N ASP A 178 24.49 10.91 2.16
CA ASP A 178 25.15 11.82 1.22
C ASP A 178 24.19 12.83 0.55
N ASP A 179 22.96 12.96 1.07
CA ASP A 179 21.87 13.77 0.51
C ASP A 179 21.33 13.33 -0.87
N TRP A 180 21.63 12.09 -1.29
CA TRP A 180 21.07 11.53 -2.51
C TRP A 180 19.62 11.12 -2.29
N LYS A 181 18.76 11.53 -3.22
CA LYS A 181 17.32 11.22 -3.17
C LYS A 181 17.07 9.82 -3.72
N TYR A 182 16.41 9.01 -2.93
CA TYR A 182 15.84 7.73 -3.34
C TYR A 182 14.37 7.90 -3.71
N PHE A 183 13.93 7.25 -4.78
CA PHE A 183 12.54 7.21 -5.19
C PHE A 183 12.24 5.90 -5.94
N GLU A 184 11.20 5.21 -5.50
CA GLU A 184 10.60 4.07 -6.20
C GLU A 184 9.09 4.19 -6.11
N GLU A 185 8.41 3.96 -7.21
CA GLU A 185 6.96 4.03 -7.31
C GLU A 185 6.41 2.86 -8.10
N GLN A 186 5.29 2.32 -7.64
CA GLN A 186 4.58 1.22 -8.29
C GLN A 186 3.07 1.43 -8.28
N TYR A 187 2.46 1.04 -9.38
CA TYR A 187 1.03 1.13 -9.62
C TYR A 187 0.40 -0.26 -9.66
N TYR A 188 -0.81 -0.37 -9.09
CA TYR A 188 -1.62 -1.58 -9.07
C TYR A 188 -3.00 -1.29 -9.63
N ALA A 189 -3.52 -2.17 -10.49
CA ALA A 189 -4.85 -2.04 -11.05
C ALA A 189 -5.60 -3.39 -11.09
N PRO A 190 -6.94 -3.41 -11.01
CA PRO A 190 -7.74 -4.64 -10.86
C PRO A 190 -7.78 -5.62 -12.05
N SER A 191 -7.24 -5.28 -13.22
CA SER A 191 -7.28 -6.19 -14.39
C SER A 191 -6.26 -5.77 -15.43
N GLY A 192 -5.84 -6.71 -16.28
CA GLY A 192 -4.84 -6.55 -17.33
C GLY A 192 -5.24 -5.66 -18.51
N GLY A 193 -5.83 -4.50 -18.26
CA GLY A 193 -5.97 -3.43 -19.23
C GLY A 193 -4.78 -2.49 -19.14
N TYR A 194 -4.36 -1.90 -20.26
CA TYR A 194 -3.45 -0.77 -20.22
C TYR A 194 -4.15 0.41 -19.54
N HIS A 195 -3.58 0.86 -18.43
CA HIS A 195 -4.05 2.05 -17.73
C HIS A 195 -3.05 3.17 -17.95
N TYR A 196 -3.49 4.20 -18.66
CA TYR A 196 -2.68 5.39 -18.90
C TYR A 196 -3.13 6.51 -17.97
N ASP A 197 -2.20 7.04 -17.18
CA ASP A 197 -2.43 8.20 -16.35
C ASP A 197 -2.41 9.46 -17.22
N GLY A 198 -3.60 10.05 -17.42
CA GLY A 198 -3.83 11.26 -18.20
C GLY A 198 -3.00 12.48 -17.76
N ARG A 199 -2.43 12.47 -16.55
CA ARG A 199 -1.55 13.55 -16.04
C ARG A 199 -0.11 13.45 -16.59
N THR A 200 0.30 12.26 -17.00
CA THR A 200 1.70 11.97 -17.39
C THR A 200 1.92 11.89 -18.89
N ILE A 201 0.84 11.87 -19.67
CA ILE A 201 0.87 11.74 -21.13
C ILE A 201 0.53 13.07 -21.79
N SER A 202 1.20 13.38 -22.92
CA SER A 202 0.92 14.59 -23.69
C SER A 202 -0.48 14.54 -24.30
N GLU A 203 -1.06 15.69 -24.62
CA GLU A 203 -2.39 15.76 -25.23
C GLU A 203 -2.47 14.99 -26.57
N SER A 204 -1.39 15.02 -27.36
CA SER A 204 -1.28 14.25 -28.60
C SER A 204 -1.32 12.73 -28.35
N GLU A 205 -0.66 12.28 -27.29
CA GLU A 205 -0.64 10.87 -26.89
C GLU A 205 -1.99 10.45 -26.32
N LYS A 206 -2.70 11.36 -25.64
CA LYS A 206 -4.07 11.11 -25.21
C LYS A 206 -5.01 10.84 -26.38
N ILE A 207 -5.00 11.73 -27.36
CA ILE A 207 -5.85 11.59 -28.55
C ILE A 207 -5.56 10.26 -29.26
N ARG A 208 -4.28 9.87 -29.35
CA ARG A 208 -3.88 8.58 -29.93
C ARG A 208 -4.47 7.41 -29.14
N LEU A 209 -4.23 7.37 -27.83
CA LEU A 209 -4.67 6.28 -26.96
C LEU A 209 -6.19 6.16 -26.91
N GLU A 210 -6.92 7.27 -26.85
CA GLU A 210 -8.39 7.28 -26.97
C GLU A 210 -8.86 6.74 -28.32
N GLY A 211 -8.19 7.13 -29.41
CA GLY A 211 -8.45 6.61 -30.76
C GLY A 211 -8.24 5.10 -30.89
N ASP A 212 -7.25 4.56 -30.16
CA ASP A 212 -6.93 3.13 -30.10
C ASP A 212 -7.86 2.35 -29.13
N GLY A 213 -8.81 3.03 -28.48
CA GLY A 213 -9.72 2.43 -27.51
C GLY A 213 -9.07 2.13 -26.15
N HIS A 214 -7.90 2.68 -25.87
CA HIS A 214 -7.27 2.58 -24.57
C HIS A 214 -7.91 3.59 -23.61
N PRO A 215 -8.42 3.15 -22.44
CA PRO A 215 -9.02 4.07 -21.48
C PRO A 215 -7.94 4.96 -20.86
N ILE A 216 -8.06 6.27 -21.06
CA ILE A 216 -7.26 7.27 -20.36
C ILE A 216 -7.96 7.66 -19.07
N ARG A 217 -7.22 7.64 -17.97
CA ARG A 217 -7.78 7.85 -16.65
C ARG A 217 -7.01 8.96 -15.97
N THR A 218 -7.73 9.95 -15.46
CA THR A 218 -7.15 11.04 -14.68
C THR A 218 -7.72 10.92 -13.28
N GLY A 219 -6.89 10.50 -12.32
CA GLY A 219 -7.29 10.46 -10.92
C GLY A 219 -7.67 11.84 -10.41
N ASP A 220 -8.73 11.92 -9.61
CA ASP A 220 -9.05 13.09 -8.81
C ASP A 220 -8.04 13.19 -7.66
N LEU A 221 -7.08 14.12 -7.81
CA LEU A 221 -6.06 14.40 -6.81
C LEU A 221 -6.63 14.91 -5.47
N GLU A 222 -7.86 15.44 -5.47
CA GLU A 222 -8.50 15.93 -4.25
C GLU A 222 -8.88 14.78 -3.30
N SER A 223 -9.02 13.56 -3.84
CA SER A 223 -9.36 12.35 -3.08
C SER A 223 -8.13 11.57 -2.56
N VAL A 224 -6.92 12.05 -2.84
CA VAL A 224 -5.69 11.32 -2.50
C VAL A 224 -5.48 11.29 -1.00
N ARG A 225 -5.73 10.12 -0.42
CA ARG A 225 -5.33 9.83 0.95
C ARG A 225 -3.90 9.35 0.98
N TRP A 226 -3.12 9.88 1.91
CA TRP A 226 -1.76 9.44 2.14
C TRP A 226 -1.48 9.25 3.63
N PHE A 227 -0.57 8.34 3.93
CA PHE A 227 -0.03 8.16 5.26
C PHE A 227 1.48 7.94 5.20
N SER A 228 2.13 8.27 6.31
CA SER A 228 3.59 8.29 6.42
C SER A 228 4.18 6.93 6.80
N LEU A 229 5.50 6.80 6.65
CA LEU A 229 6.25 5.67 7.22
C LEU A 229 6.00 5.51 8.73
N HIS A 230 5.89 6.64 9.44
CA HIS A 230 5.62 6.65 10.87
C HIS A 230 4.29 5.96 11.19
N THR A 231 3.25 6.20 10.39
CA THR A 231 1.95 5.52 10.51
C THR A 231 2.09 4.01 10.40
N ILE A 232 2.81 3.52 9.39
CA ILE A 232 3.08 2.10 9.19
C ILE A 232 3.82 1.52 10.40
N GLN A 233 4.89 2.17 10.85
CA GLN A 233 5.70 1.73 11.99
C GLN A 233 4.91 1.74 13.30
N GLU A 234 4.06 2.73 13.53
CA GLU A 234 3.21 2.79 14.70
C GLU A 234 2.21 1.63 14.76
N ILE A 235 1.56 1.32 13.64
CA ILE A 235 0.57 0.24 13.57
C ILE A 235 1.26 -1.12 13.63
N GLY A 236 2.36 -1.32 12.90
CA GLY A 236 3.17 -2.54 12.95
C GLY A 236 3.66 -2.82 14.38
N ARG A 237 4.27 -1.83 15.05
CA ARG A 237 4.71 -1.99 16.45
C ARG A 237 3.58 -2.32 17.40
N PHE A 238 2.41 -1.71 17.21
CA PHE A 238 1.23 -1.99 18.00
C PHE A 238 0.76 -3.45 17.87
N LEU A 239 0.89 -4.05 16.68
CA LEU A 239 0.52 -5.45 16.44
C LEU A 239 1.49 -6.43 17.13
N GLU A 240 2.79 -6.10 17.11
CA GLU A 240 3.87 -6.89 17.73
C GLU A 240 3.96 -6.74 19.25
N ALA A 241 3.53 -5.60 19.80
CA ALA A 241 3.49 -5.38 21.23
C ALA A 241 2.62 -6.45 21.92
N ARG A 242 3.28 -7.44 22.54
CA ARG A 242 2.60 -8.39 23.41
C ARG A 242 2.15 -7.63 24.66
N PRO A 243 0.87 -7.67 25.06
CA PRO A 243 0.55 -7.41 26.45
C PRO A 243 1.28 -8.48 27.26
N LYS A 244 2.29 -8.06 28.03
CA LYS A 244 2.94 -8.90 29.04
C LYS A 244 1.92 -9.29 30.10
#